data_AF-A0A821DIS6-F1
#
_entry.id   AF-A0A821DIS6-F1
#
_cell.length_a   1.000
_cell.length_b   1.000
_cell.length_c   1.000
_cell.angle_alpha   90.00
_cell.angle_beta   90.00
_cell.angle_gamma   90.00
#
_symmetry.space_group_name_H-M   'P 1'
#
loop_
_entity.id
_entity.type
_entity.pdbx_description
1 polymer ?
#
loop_
_entity_poly.entity_id
_entity_poly.type
_entity_poly.pdbx_seq_one_letter_code
_entity_poly.pdbx_strand_id
1 'polypeptide(L)'
;PAEYYYYFNASQRNVCYLAPERFYDQTRMRNDINNDTFSTSFGKLGTSAMDIFSLGCILAELFTEQPLFTLTQMLDYRTDGYDPMPIVNKIVDIDIRAMVASMIDRDPSKRHTAEQYLDEQTGKAFPSCFYTFLLPYVQKILKEFSPDFVVYKLHRDFSYIINSLLVENNNTNENSMEIDEEKSQESSQCLLILLSLALSCMRKLKHLHSRLLALELLRLMIPLVDDQIILDRILPYV
;
A
#
# COMPACT_ATOMS: atom_id res chain seq x y z
N PRO A 1 -9.32 -16.63 23.50
CA PRO A 1 -9.48 -15.20 23.90
C PRO A 1 -8.28 -14.63 24.67
N ALA A 2 -7.78 -15.33 25.70
CA ALA A 2 -6.68 -14.84 26.55
C ALA A 2 -5.32 -14.75 25.82
N GLU A 3 -5.04 -15.62 24.85
CA GLU A 3 -3.75 -15.64 24.13
C GLU A 3 -3.59 -14.45 23.17
N TYR A 4 -4.66 -13.98 22.52
CA TYR A 4 -4.64 -12.77 21.69
C TYR A 4 -4.45 -11.50 22.54
N TYR A 5 -5.02 -11.49 23.75
CA TYR A 5 -4.94 -10.35 24.66
C TYR A 5 -3.50 -9.97 25.01
N TYR A 6 -2.58 -10.94 25.10
CA TYR A 6 -1.16 -10.70 25.34
C TYR A 6 -0.48 -9.94 24.18
N TYR A 7 -0.74 -10.34 22.93
CA TYR A 7 -0.15 -9.69 21.75
C TYR A 7 -0.75 -8.31 21.45
N PHE A 8 -2.05 -8.13 21.71
CA PHE A 8 -2.71 -6.85 21.48
C PHE A 8 -2.45 -5.82 22.60
N ASN A 9 -2.32 -6.24 23.87
CA ASN A 9 -1.92 -5.32 24.96
C ASN A 9 -0.43 -4.99 25.01
N ALA A 10 0.43 -5.78 24.37
CA ALA A 10 1.84 -5.40 24.24
C ALA A 10 2.01 -4.08 23.45
N SER A 11 1.06 -3.78 22.55
CA SER A 11 0.91 -2.47 21.93
C SER A 11 -0.04 -1.62 22.77
N GLN A 12 0.44 -0.50 23.32
CA GLN A 12 -0.38 0.42 24.13
C GLN A 12 -1.65 0.93 23.41
N ARG A 13 -1.76 0.74 22.10
CA ARG A 13 -2.89 1.21 21.28
C ARG A 13 -4.01 0.18 21.10
N ASN A 14 -3.83 -1.10 21.48
CA ASN A 14 -4.84 -2.17 21.35
C ASN A 14 -5.49 -2.32 19.95
N VAL A 15 -4.80 -1.87 18.89
CA VAL A 15 -5.31 -1.87 17.50
C VAL A 15 -5.35 -3.28 16.93
N CYS A 16 -6.41 -3.58 16.19
CA CYS A 16 -6.62 -4.86 15.53
C CYS A 16 -6.76 -4.69 14.02
N TYR A 17 -5.80 -5.21 13.27
CA TYR A 17 -5.90 -5.32 11.80
C TYR A 17 -6.39 -6.69 11.35
N LEU A 18 -6.81 -7.54 12.30
CA LEU A 18 -7.07 -8.93 12.02
C LEU A 18 -8.49 -9.17 11.53
N ALA A 19 -8.62 -9.90 10.42
CA ALA A 19 -9.90 -10.25 9.85
C ALA A 19 -10.79 -11.05 10.82
N PRO A 20 -12.13 -10.83 10.80
CA PRO A 20 -13.07 -11.40 11.76
C PRO A 20 -13.08 -12.93 11.76
N GLU A 21 -12.90 -13.54 10.60
CA GLU A 21 -12.83 -14.98 10.43
C GLU A 21 -11.61 -15.62 11.11
N ARG A 22 -10.54 -14.87 11.40
CA ARG A 22 -9.37 -15.47 12.07
C ARG A 22 -9.66 -15.83 13.53
N PHE A 23 -10.71 -15.26 14.11
CA PHE A 23 -11.14 -15.54 15.48
C PHE A 23 -12.03 -16.80 15.59
N TYR A 24 -12.09 -17.67 14.57
CA TYR A 24 -12.81 -18.94 14.63
C TYR A 24 -12.23 -19.89 15.70
N ASP A 25 -13.08 -20.15 16.70
CA ASP A 25 -13.26 -21.35 17.53
C ASP A 25 -12.06 -22.28 17.78
N GLN A 26 -11.31 -22.00 18.85
CA GLN A 26 -10.65 -23.05 19.66
C GLN A 26 -11.63 -24.15 20.11
N THR A 27 -12.94 -23.93 20.05
CA THR A 27 -14.00 -24.90 20.42
C THR A 27 -14.23 -25.99 19.37
N ARG A 28 -13.86 -25.81 18.09
CA ARG A 28 -13.91 -26.92 17.11
C ARG A 28 -12.77 -27.93 17.28
N MET A 29 -11.73 -27.58 18.04
CA MET A 29 -10.58 -28.47 18.32
C MET A 29 -10.87 -29.53 19.39
N ARG A 30 -12.04 -29.50 20.07
CA ARG A 30 -12.31 -30.47 21.14
C ARG A 30 -12.92 -31.79 20.66
N ASN A 31 -13.33 -31.87 19.38
CA ASN A 31 -13.92 -33.11 18.83
C ASN A 31 -12.93 -33.97 18.04
N ASP A 32 -11.72 -33.49 17.73
CA ASP A 32 -10.66 -34.28 17.08
C ASP A 32 -9.51 -34.53 18.07
N ILE A 33 -9.75 -35.40 19.05
CA ILE A 33 -8.78 -35.76 20.12
C ILE A 33 -7.64 -36.66 19.61
N ASN A 34 -7.67 -37.11 18.36
CA ASN A 34 -6.66 -38.03 17.84
C ASN A 34 -5.93 -37.40 16.66
N ASN A 35 -4.94 -36.56 16.94
CA ASN A 35 -3.62 -36.55 16.31
C ASN A 35 -2.80 -35.37 16.85
N ASP A 36 -1.49 -35.57 16.96
CA ASP A 36 -0.48 -34.58 17.39
C ASP A 36 -0.34 -33.42 16.38
N THR A 37 -1.41 -32.65 16.19
CA THR A 37 -1.53 -31.57 15.22
C THR A 37 -1.72 -30.20 15.88
N PHE A 38 -1.13 -29.99 17.06
CA PHE A 38 -1.03 -28.66 17.67
C PHE A 38 -0.34 -27.64 16.74
N SER A 39 0.48 -28.13 15.80
CA SER A 39 1.18 -27.33 14.78
C SER A 39 0.28 -26.88 13.61
N THR A 40 -0.81 -27.59 13.28
CA THR A 40 -1.64 -27.24 12.12
C THR A 40 -2.71 -26.19 12.43
N SER A 41 -3.03 -25.98 13.71
CA SER A 41 -4.10 -25.07 14.16
C SER A 41 -3.64 -23.61 14.28
N PHE A 42 -2.35 -23.37 14.48
CA PHE A 42 -1.72 -22.06 14.29
C PHE A 42 -1.27 -21.81 12.84
N GLY A 43 -1.33 -22.86 12.00
CA GLY A 43 -0.63 -22.94 10.72
C GLY A 43 -1.52 -22.98 9.47
N LYS A 44 -2.83 -22.71 9.57
CA LYS A 44 -3.59 -22.43 8.35
C LYS A 44 -3.14 -21.05 7.86
N LEU A 45 -2.31 -21.06 6.80
CA LEU A 45 -1.83 -19.85 6.14
C LEU A 45 -2.98 -18.88 5.93
N GLY A 46 -2.69 -17.59 6.13
CA GLY A 46 -3.66 -16.55 5.87
C GLY A 46 -4.26 -16.72 4.47
N THR A 47 -5.57 -16.64 4.33
CA THR A 47 -6.18 -16.51 3.00
C THR A 47 -5.87 -15.11 2.49
N SER A 48 -5.72 -14.95 1.17
CA SER A 48 -5.53 -13.63 0.57
C SER A 48 -6.64 -12.64 0.98
N ALA A 49 -7.87 -13.12 1.21
CA ALA A 49 -8.97 -12.31 1.73
C ALA A 49 -8.73 -11.73 3.13
N MET A 50 -7.96 -12.40 4.00
CA MET A 50 -7.58 -11.84 5.32
C MET A 50 -6.54 -10.73 5.19
N ASP A 51 -5.63 -10.86 4.24
CA ASP A 51 -4.64 -9.81 3.93
C ASP A 51 -5.33 -8.58 3.35
N ILE A 52 -6.33 -8.77 2.49
CA ILE A 52 -7.17 -7.69 1.95
C ILE A 52 -7.92 -6.93 3.06
N PHE A 53 -8.50 -7.63 4.04
CA PHE A 53 -9.12 -6.98 5.19
C PHE A 53 -8.12 -6.16 5.99
N SER A 54 -6.96 -6.76 6.27
CA SER A 54 -5.87 -6.09 7.00
C SER A 54 -5.41 -4.84 6.27
N LEU A 55 -5.28 -4.92 4.94
CA LEU A 55 -4.96 -3.79 4.07
C LEU A 55 -6.04 -2.71 4.13
N GLY A 56 -7.32 -3.08 4.07
CA GLY A 56 -8.44 -2.15 4.22
C GLY A 56 -8.39 -1.37 5.53
N CYS A 57 -8.11 -2.05 6.65
CA CYS A 57 -7.93 -1.40 7.95
C CYS A 57 -6.76 -0.41 7.95
N ILE A 58 -5.62 -0.78 7.33
CA ILE A 58 -4.45 0.11 7.23
C ILE A 58 -4.73 1.32 6.34
N LEU A 59 -5.35 1.12 5.19
CA LEU A 59 -5.70 2.21 4.28
C LEU A 59 -6.65 3.19 4.95
N ALA A 60 -7.66 2.68 5.64
CA ALA A 60 -8.62 3.51 6.33
C ALA A 60 -7.98 4.28 7.50
N GLU A 61 -7.06 3.66 8.24
CA GLU A 61 -6.26 4.35 9.27
C GLU A 61 -5.35 5.42 8.66
N LEU A 62 -4.75 5.17 7.49
CA LEU A 62 -3.90 6.14 6.78
C LEU A 62 -4.68 7.40 6.39
N PHE A 63 -5.94 7.28 5.95
CA PHE A 63 -6.75 8.43 5.55
C PHE A 63 -7.47 9.12 6.70
N THR A 64 -7.70 8.43 7.82
CA THR A 64 -8.47 8.97 8.95
C THR A 64 -7.61 9.29 10.18
N GLU A 65 -6.33 8.92 10.15
CA GLU A 65 -5.37 9.01 11.27
C GLU A 65 -5.89 8.33 12.56
N GLN A 66 -6.86 7.41 12.41
CA GLN A 66 -7.55 6.73 13.50
C GLN A 66 -7.72 5.23 13.15
N PRO A 67 -7.44 4.31 14.09
CA PRO A 67 -7.62 2.90 13.86
C PRO A 67 -9.11 2.55 13.72
N LEU A 68 -9.44 1.70 12.76
CA LEU A 68 -10.83 1.28 12.52
C LEU A 68 -11.38 0.35 13.61
N PHE A 69 -10.53 -0.55 14.09
CA PHE A 69 -10.91 -1.58 15.05
C PHE A 69 -9.88 -1.69 16.19
N THR A 70 -10.40 -1.65 17.41
CA THR A 70 -9.76 -2.20 18.61
C THR A 70 -10.15 -3.68 18.73
N LEU A 71 -9.40 -4.48 19.47
CA LEU A 71 -9.76 -5.89 19.70
C LEU A 71 -11.23 -6.08 20.15
N THR A 72 -11.73 -5.24 21.07
CA THR A 72 -13.14 -5.29 21.52
C THR A 72 -14.11 -4.97 20.38
N GLN A 73 -13.87 -3.89 19.65
CA GLN A 73 -14.70 -3.48 18.51
C GLN A 73 -14.71 -4.56 17.41
N MET A 74 -13.59 -5.28 17.23
CA MET A 74 -13.50 -6.37 16.27
C MET A 74 -14.37 -7.58 16.66
N LEU A 75 -14.43 -7.88 17.97
CA LEU A 75 -15.32 -8.91 18.50
C LEU A 75 -16.79 -8.52 18.38
N ASP A 76 -17.11 -7.24 18.60
CA ASP A 76 -18.46 -6.69 18.43
C ASP A 76 -18.88 -6.64 16.96
N TYR A 77 -17.95 -6.25 16.06
CA TYR A 77 -18.15 -6.27 14.60
C TYR A 77 -18.50 -7.67 14.10
N ARG A 78 -17.87 -8.69 14.68
CA ARG A 78 -18.22 -10.09 14.42
C ARG A 78 -19.62 -10.47 14.90
N THR A 79 -20.18 -9.80 15.90
CA THR A 79 -21.55 -10.06 16.38
C THR A 79 -22.58 -9.05 15.86
N ASP A 80 -22.24 -8.28 14.83
CA ASP A 80 -23.09 -7.21 14.25
C ASP A 80 -23.40 -6.07 15.23
N GLY A 81 -22.55 -5.89 16.25
CA GLY A 81 -22.70 -4.88 17.30
C GLY A 81 -21.89 -3.61 17.09
N TYR A 82 -21.08 -3.53 16.03
CA TYR A 82 -20.24 -2.38 15.70
C TYR A 82 -20.34 -2.06 14.21
N ASP A 83 -20.47 -0.79 13.87
CA ASP A 83 -20.48 -0.31 12.49
C ASP A 83 -19.21 0.54 12.23
N PRO A 84 -18.32 0.13 11.30
CA PRO A 84 -17.13 0.89 10.94
C PRO A 84 -17.42 2.05 9.96
N MET A 85 -18.63 2.10 9.37
CA MET A 85 -18.96 3.08 8.34
C MET A 85 -18.84 4.55 8.78
N PRO A 86 -19.14 4.95 10.03
CA PRO A 86 -18.94 6.33 10.48
C PRO A 86 -17.47 6.81 10.41
N ILE A 87 -16.51 5.90 10.57
CA ILE A 87 -15.08 6.20 10.46
C ILE A 87 -14.68 6.25 8.98
N VAL A 88 -15.11 5.25 8.20
CA VAL A 88 -14.83 5.14 6.77
C VAL A 88 -15.42 6.33 5.98
N ASN A 89 -16.56 6.87 6.40
CA ASN A 89 -17.17 8.05 5.79
C ASN A 89 -16.37 9.34 5.96
N LYS A 90 -15.39 9.38 6.87
CA LYS A 90 -14.46 10.52 6.99
C LYS A 90 -13.47 10.60 5.83
N ILE A 91 -13.28 9.51 5.08
CA ILE A 91 -12.44 9.51 3.88
C ILE A 91 -13.08 10.44 2.84
N VAL A 92 -12.31 11.45 2.42
CA VAL A 92 -12.76 12.51 1.49
C VAL A 92 -13.02 11.94 0.10
N ASP A 93 -12.13 11.06 -0.36
CA ASP A 93 -12.20 10.44 -1.67
C ASP A 93 -13.27 9.33 -1.73
N ILE A 94 -14.18 9.45 -2.69
CA ILE A 94 -15.34 8.56 -2.84
C ILE A 94 -14.91 7.16 -3.31
N ASP A 95 -13.94 7.09 -4.21
CA ASP A 95 -13.47 5.84 -4.81
C ASP A 95 -12.64 5.04 -3.80
N ILE A 96 -11.77 5.72 -3.05
CA ILE A 96 -10.99 5.10 -1.97
C ILE A 96 -11.93 4.63 -0.86
N ARG A 97 -12.94 5.43 -0.51
CA ARG A 97 -13.94 5.05 0.49
C ARG A 97 -14.73 3.81 0.06
N ALA A 98 -15.15 3.73 -1.20
CA ALA A 98 -15.85 2.57 -1.74
C ALA A 98 -14.97 1.32 -1.71
N MET A 99 -13.70 1.46 -2.13
CA MET A 99 -12.71 0.38 -2.09
C MET A 99 -12.46 -0.13 -0.67
N VAL A 100 -12.24 0.77 0.29
CA VAL A 100 -12.04 0.41 1.70
C VAL A 100 -13.28 -0.29 2.25
N ALA A 101 -14.48 0.19 1.93
CA ALA A 101 -15.74 -0.40 2.39
C ALA A 101 -15.90 -1.86 1.92
N SER A 102 -15.53 -2.18 0.67
CA SER A 102 -15.55 -3.57 0.19
C SER A 102 -14.40 -4.43 0.74
N MET A 103 -13.25 -3.83 1.07
CA MET A 103 -12.12 -4.55 1.69
C MET A 103 -12.43 -4.99 3.13
N ILE A 104 -13.16 -4.17 3.90
CA ILE A 104 -13.49 -4.44 5.29
C ILE A 104 -14.75 -5.29 5.48
N ASP A 105 -15.34 -5.82 4.40
CA ASP A 105 -16.55 -6.63 4.50
C ASP A 105 -16.32 -7.85 5.41
N ARG A 106 -17.33 -8.21 6.20
CA ARG A 106 -17.24 -9.28 7.18
C ARG A 106 -17.10 -10.65 6.51
N ASP A 107 -17.77 -10.84 5.36
CA ASP A 107 -17.70 -12.10 4.62
C ASP A 107 -16.46 -12.14 3.73
N PRO A 108 -15.56 -13.14 3.90
CA PRO A 108 -14.33 -13.22 3.10
C PRO A 108 -14.59 -13.38 1.61
N SER A 109 -15.72 -13.98 1.22
CA SER A 109 -16.09 -14.22 -0.18
C SER A 109 -16.60 -12.99 -0.90
N LYS A 110 -17.04 -11.95 -0.18
CA LYS A 110 -17.45 -10.67 -0.78
C LYS A 110 -16.26 -9.75 -1.06
N ARG A 111 -15.11 -10.04 -0.47
CA ARG A 111 -13.87 -9.29 -0.71
C ARG A 111 -13.29 -9.70 -2.06
N HIS A 112 -13.06 -8.72 -2.93
CA HIS A 112 -12.35 -8.93 -4.18
C HIS A 112 -10.87 -9.27 -3.95
N THR A 113 -10.22 -9.83 -4.98
CA THR A 113 -8.77 -10.05 -4.96
C THR A 113 -8.01 -8.74 -5.14
N ALA A 114 -6.72 -8.72 -4.79
CA ALA A 114 -5.86 -7.55 -4.99
C ALA A 114 -5.82 -7.08 -6.45
N GLU A 115 -5.82 -8.02 -7.40
CA GLU A 115 -5.82 -7.74 -8.84
C GLU A 115 -7.12 -7.06 -9.27
N GLN A 116 -8.27 -7.55 -8.80
CA GLN A 116 -9.58 -6.96 -9.10
C GLN A 116 -9.70 -5.52 -8.56
N TYR A 117 -9.23 -5.27 -7.33
CA TYR A 117 -9.19 -3.91 -6.80
C TYR A 117 -8.28 -2.99 -7.59
N LEU A 118 -7.16 -3.52 -8.09
CA LEU A 118 -6.26 -2.76 -8.92
C LEU A 118 -6.97 -2.38 -10.23
N ASP A 119 -7.63 -3.31 -10.90
CA ASP A 119 -8.35 -3.03 -12.15
C ASP A 119 -9.49 -2.01 -11.96
N GLU A 120 -10.25 -2.09 -10.86
CA GLU A 120 -11.34 -1.17 -10.54
C GLU A 120 -10.88 0.27 -10.26
N GLN A 121 -9.65 0.44 -9.77
CA GLN A 121 -9.09 1.74 -9.37
C GLN A 121 -8.22 2.38 -10.45
N THR A 122 -8.14 1.78 -11.63
CA THR A 122 -7.41 2.29 -12.79
C THR A 122 -8.00 3.64 -13.21
N GLY A 123 -7.21 4.72 -13.17
CA GLY A 123 -7.66 6.06 -13.54
C GLY A 123 -8.55 6.75 -12.50
N LYS A 124 -8.66 6.18 -11.30
CA LYS A 124 -9.30 6.78 -10.12
C LYS A 124 -8.24 7.10 -9.07
N ALA A 125 -8.02 6.16 -8.14
CA ALA A 125 -7.03 6.30 -7.07
C ALA A 125 -5.58 6.17 -7.57
N PHE A 126 -5.34 5.48 -8.68
CA PHE A 126 -4.01 5.27 -9.25
C PHE A 126 -3.89 5.90 -10.64
N PRO A 127 -2.79 6.64 -10.92
CA PRO A 127 -2.54 7.21 -12.24
C PRO A 127 -2.43 6.12 -13.31
N SER A 128 -2.83 6.42 -14.54
CA SER A 128 -2.80 5.48 -15.68
C SER A 128 -1.38 4.89 -15.92
N CYS A 129 -0.34 5.71 -15.76
CA CYS A 129 1.07 5.35 -15.86
C CYS A 129 1.50 4.22 -14.89
N PHE A 130 0.75 4.05 -13.79
CA PHE A 130 1.06 3.05 -12.78
C PHE A 130 0.97 1.65 -13.37
N TYR A 131 -0.04 1.41 -14.20
CA TYR A 131 -0.34 0.10 -14.77
C TYR A 131 0.52 -0.19 -16.00
N THR A 132 0.73 0.81 -16.85
CA THR A 132 1.45 0.66 -18.12
C THR A 132 2.95 0.43 -17.91
N PHE A 133 3.56 1.17 -16.98
CA PHE A 133 5.00 1.19 -16.82
C PHE A 133 5.47 0.89 -15.39
N LEU A 134 4.89 1.56 -14.38
CA LEU A 134 5.47 1.57 -13.04
C LEU A 134 5.36 0.20 -12.35
N LEU A 135 4.19 -0.43 -12.39
CA LEU A 135 3.93 -1.74 -11.80
C LEU A 135 4.84 -2.84 -12.37
N PRO A 136 4.94 -3.06 -13.71
CA PRO A 136 5.84 -4.09 -14.24
C PRO A 136 7.32 -3.77 -13.96
N TYR A 137 7.70 -2.48 -13.95
CA TYR A 137 9.05 -2.06 -13.61
C TYR A 137 9.41 -2.34 -12.14
N VAL A 138 8.55 -1.94 -11.21
CA VAL A 138 8.72 -2.17 -9.78
C VAL A 138 8.71 -3.66 -9.46
N GLN A 139 7.80 -4.45 -10.06
CA GLN A 139 7.81 -5.92 -9.90
C GLN A 139 9.14 -6.54 -10.32
N LYS A 140 9.77 -6.04 -11.40
CA LYS A 140 11.09 -6.52 -11.85
C LYS A 140 12.20 -6.18 -10.85
N ILE A 141 12.16 -4.99 -10.26
CA ILE A 141 13.15 -4.54 -9.27
C ILE A 141 12.99 -5.29 -7.95
N LEU A 142 11.75 -5.44 -7.48
CA LEU A 142 11.46 -6.02 -6.18
C LEU A 142 11.87 -7.50 -6.12
N LYS A 143 11.97 -8.23 -7.23
CA LYS A 143 12.44 -9.64 -7.22
C LYS A 143 13.79 -9.84 -6.50
N GLU A 144 14.68 -8.84 -6.49
CA GLU A 144 16.01 -8.95 -5.89
C GLU A 144 16.13 -8.23 -4.53
N PHE A 145 15.05 -7.63 -4.00
CA PHE A 145 14.85 -7.02 -2.66
C PHE A 145 16.12 -6.50 -1.90
N SER A 146 17.05 -5.86 -2.60
CA SER A 146 18.20 -5.18 -1.98
C SER A 146 18.01 -3.67 -2.14
N PRO A 147 17.92 -2.89 -1.04
CA PRO A 147 17.79 -1.42 -1.12
C PRO A 147 18.90 -0.78 -1.96
N ASP A 148 20.12 -1.31 -1.85
CA ASP A 148 21.27 -0.88 -2.63
C ASP A 148 21.09 -1.16 -4.14
N PHE A 149 20.56 -2.34 -4.49
CA PHE A 149 20.26 -2.69 -5.87
C PHE A 149 19.12 -1.86 -6.45
N VAL A 150 18.05 -1.62 -5.67
CA VAL A 150 16.91 -0.78 -6.06
C VAL A 150 17.40 0.61 -6.46
N VAL A 151 18.20 1.25 -5.61
CA VAL A 151 18.76 2.58 -5.89
C VAL A 151 19.69 2.56 -7.10
N TYR A 152 20.60 1.58 -7.19
CA TYR A 152 21.49 1.44 -8.34
C TYR A 152 20.71 1.30 -9.65
N LYS A 153 19.68 0.46 -9.64
CA LYS A 153 18.84 0.18 -10.81
C LYS A 153 18.00 1.40 -11.21
N LEU A 154 17.39 2.08 -10.23
CA LEU A 154 16.65 3.32 -10.44
C LEU A 154 17.54 4.40 -11.05
N HIS A 155 18.74 4.60 -10.49
CA HIS A 155 19.70 5.58 -11.01
C HIS A 155 20.13 5.26 -12.45
N ARG A 156 20.48 3.99 -12.72
CA ARG A 156 20.95 3.57 -14.04
C ARG A 156 19.87 3.67 -15.11
N ASP A 157 18.64 3.29 -14.78
CA ASP A 157 17.52 3.27 -15.72
C ASP A 157 16.74 4.62 -15.68
N PHE A 158 17.21 5.63 -14.94
CA PHE A 158 16.51 6.90 -14.75
C PHE A 158 16.18 7.60 -16.07
N SER A 159 17.12 7.64 -17.02
CA SER A 159 16.88 8.24 -18.34
C SER A 159 15.79 7.51 -19.13
N TYR A 160 15.71 6.18 -19.00
CA TYR A 160 14.66 5.38 -19.62
C TYR A 160 13.30 5.60 -18.97
N ILE A 161 13.27 5.70 -17.63
CA ILE A 161 12.05 6.01 -16.86
C ILE A 161 11.51 7.39 -17.25
N ILE A 162 12.39 8.40 -17.29
CA ILE A 162 11.98 9.75 -17.68
C ILE A 162 11.50 9.76 -19.12
N ASN A 163 12.17 9.06 -20.04
CA ASN A 163 11.67 8.96 -21.40
C ASN A 163 10.34 8.20 -21.49
N SER A 164 10.11 7.14 -20.73
CA SER A 164 8.79 6.46 -20.77
C SER A 164 7.68 7.32 -20.17
N LEU A 165 7.98 8.12 -19.14
CA LEU A 165 7.02 9.01 -18.49
C LEU A 165 6.80 10.34 -19.22
N LEU A 166 7.77 10.80 -20.02
CA LEU A 166 7.70 12.06 -20.79
C LEU A 166 7.45 11.85 -22.29
N VAL A 167 7.77 10.71 -22.91
CA VAL A 167 7.57 10.50 -24.38
C VAL A 167 6.10 10.29 -24.72
N GLU A 168 5.24 9.97 -23.76
CA GLU A 168 3.79 10.11 -23.96
C GLU A 168 3.37 11.58 -24.24
N ASN A 169 4.23 12.58 -23.97
CA ASN A 169 3.96 14.01 -24.25
C ASN A 169 4.13 14.41 -25.73
N ASN A 170 4.87 13.66 -26.56
CA ASN A 170 5.30 14.17 -27.88
C ASN A 170 4.57 13.58 -29.09
N ASN A 171 3.65 12.62 -28.91
CA ASN A 171 2.98 11.93 -30.03
C ASN A 171 1.51 12.36 -30.24
N THR A 172 0.94 13.22 -29.40
CA THR A 172 -0.37 13.83 -29.69
C THR A 172 -0.16 15.19 -30.36
N ASN A 173 -0.37 15.19 -31.67
CA ASN A 173 -0.40 16.38 -32.53
C ASN A 173 -1.19 17.53 -31.88
N GLU A 174 -0.63 18.74 -32.08
CA GLU A 174 -1.25 20.05 -31.89
C GLU A 174 -2.76 20.01 -32.09
N ASN A 175 -3.55 20.10 -31.01
CA ASN A 175 -4.90 20.67 -30.92
C ASN A 175 -5.64 20.22 -29.64
N SER A 176 -5.30 20.78 -28.46
CA SER A 176 -6.24 20.99 -27.32
C SER A 176 -5.48 21.48 -26.08
N MET A 177 -5.50 22.80 -25.83
CA MET A 177 -4.85 23.46 -24.66
C MET A 177 -5.41 23.07 -23.27
N GLU A 178 -6.43 22.20 -23.19
CA GLU A 178 -7.03 21.76 -21.91
C GLU A 178 -6.58 20.36 -21.47
N ILE A 179 -5.95 19.56 -22.34
CA ILE A 179 -5.53 18.17 -22.05
C ILE A 179 -4.10 18.10 -21.45
N ASP A 180 -3.31 19.16 -21.59
CA ASP A 180 -1.90 19.17 -21.22
C ASP A 180 -1.67 19.27 -19.69
N GLU A 181 -2.60 19.87 -18.93
CA GLU A 181 -2.47 20.00 -17.47
C GLU A 181 -2.71 18.67 -16.74
N GLU A 182 -3.75 17.91 -17.10
CA GLU A 182 -4.07 16.62 -16.46
C GLU A 182 -2.96 15.58 -16.70
N LYS A 183 -2.41 15.52 -17.92
CA LYS A 183 -1.31 14.58 -18.25
C LYS A 183 0.02 14.97 -17.61
N SER A 184 0.33 16.27 -17.54
CA SER A 184 1.50 16.74 -16.80
C SER A 184 1.39 16.42 -15.30
N GLN A 185 0.17 16.46 -14.75
CA GLN A 185 -0.08 16.12 -13.36
C GLN A 185 0.06 14.61 -13.13
N GLU A 186 -0.37 13.76 -14.07
CA GLU A 186 -0.13 12.32 -14.01
C GLU A 186 1.37 11.99 -13.98
N SER A 187 2.18 12.51 -14.92
CA SER A 187 3.63 12.26 -14.97
C SER A 187 4.32 12.65 -13.65
N SER A 188 3.94 13.79 -13.08
CA SER A 188 4.41 14.24 -11.77
C SER A 188 4.02 13.25 -10.67
N GLN A 189 2.78 12.77 -10.63
CA GLN A 189 2.33 11.76 -9.65
C GLN A 189 3.12 10.44 -9.78
N CYS A 190 3.40 9.97 -11.01
CA CYS A 190 4.24 8.78 -11.24
C CYS A 190 5.66 8.97 -10.68
N LEU A 191 6.22 10.16 -10.89
CA LEU A 191 7.54 10.50 -10.38
C LEU A 191 7.56 10.55 -8.84
N LEU A 192 6.48 11.00 -8.21
CA LEU A 192 6.34 10.97 -6.75
C LEU A 192 6.35 9.56 -6.18
N ILE A 193 5.74 8.59 -6.87
CA ILE A 193 5.79 7.19 -6.47
C ILE A 193 7.24 6.69 -6.51
N LEU A 194 7.98 6.98 -7.59
CA LEU A 194 9.39 6.60 -7.71
C LEU A 194 10.28 7.28 -6.67
N LEU A 195 10.04 8.57 -6.42
CA LEU A 195 10.73 9.33 -5.37
C LEU A 195 10.48 8.70 -4.00
N SER A 196 9.22 8.36 -3.68
CA SER A 196 8.88 7.71 -2.41
C SER A 196 9.58 6.36 -2.24
N LEU A 197 9.68 5.58 -3.33
CA LEU A 197 10.42 4.32 -3.35
C LEU A 197 11.91 4.53 -3.09
N ALA A 198 12.54 5.50 -3.77
CA ALA A 198 13.94 5.84 -3.58
C ALA A 198 14.22 6.28 -2.13
N LEU A 199 13.41 7.21 -1.60
CA LEU A 199 13.54 7.71 -0.22
C LEU A 199 13.37 6.59 0.83
N SER A 200 12.45 5.64 0.60
CA SER A 200 12.26 4.50 1.50
C SER A 200 13.50 3.61 1.59
N CYS A 201 14.27 3.52 0.50
CA CYS A 201 15.47 2.72 0.39
C CYS A 201 16.68 3.43 1.03
N MET A 202 16.74 4.76 0.98
CA MET A 202 17.87 5.56 1.49
C MET A 202 18.23 5.27 2.95
N ARG A 203 17.23 5.13 3.83
CA ARG A 203 17.45 4.83 5.26
C ARG A 203 18.10 3.46 5.50
N LYS A 204 17.99 2.56 4.54
CA LYS A 204 18.45 1.16 4.64
C LYS A 204 19.71 0.87 3.80
N LEU A 205 20.29 1.89 3.16
CA LEU A 205 21.51 1.73 2.34
C LEU A 205 22.73 1.38 3.19
N LYS A 206 23.38 0.28 2.81
CA LYS A 206 24.55 -0.26 3.52
C LYS A 206 25.86 0.28 2.96
N HIS A 207 25.93 0.51 1.65
CA HIS A 207 27.17 0.87 0.98
C HIS A 207 27.28 2.37 0.70
N LEU A 208 28.49 2.92 0.86
CA LEU A 208 28.78 4.33 0.57
C LEU A 208 28.48 4.69 -0.88
N HIS A 209 28.84 3.80 -1.83
CA HIS A 209 28.58 4.03 -3.25
C HIS A 209 27.08 4.17 -3.54
N SER A 210 26.24 3.31 -2.96
CA SER A 210 24.78 3.40 -3.10
C SER A 210 24.22 4.69 -2.50
N ARG A 211 24.79 5.19 -1.39
CA ARG A 211 24.38 6.47 -0.80
C ARG A 211 24.69 7.64 -1.72
N LEU A 212 25.86 7.63 -2.35
CA LEU A 212 26.23 8.66 -3.33
C LEU A 212 25.30 8.61 -4.55
N LEU A 213 25.02 7.41 -5.09
CA LEU A 213 24.07 7.23 -6.18
C LEU A 213 22.65 7.67 -5.80
N ALA A 214 22.22 7.47 -4.56
CA ALA A 214 20.92 7.94 -4.08
C ALA A 214 20.84 9.48 -4.10
N LEU A 215 21.90 10.17 -3.66
CA LEU A 215 21.95 11.63 -3.69
C LEU A 215 22.01 12.16 -5.14
N GLU A 216 22.74 11.48 -6.02
CA GLU A 216 22.73 11.80 -7.45
C GLU A 216 21.34 11.62 -8.07
N LEU A 217 20.65 10.52 -7.74
CA LEU A 217 19.27 10.26 -8.16
C LEU A 217 18.32 11.35 -7.68
N LEU A 218 18.40 11.76 -6.41
CA LEU A 218 17.60 12.87 -5.88
C LEU A 218 17.89 14.16 -6.64
N ARG A 219 19.17 14.48 -6.90
CA ARG A 219 19.55 15.65 -7.68
C ARG A 219 18.94 15.65 -9.09
N LEU A 220 18.83 14.47 -9.72
CA LEU A 220 18.22 14.31 -11.02
C LEU A 220 16.68 14.45 -10.98
N MET A 221 16.04 14.12 -9.86
CA MET A 221 14.59 14.25 -9.66
C MET A 221 14.14 15.65 -9.25
N ILE A 222 14.99 16.42 -8.55
CA ILE A 222 14.69 17.81 -8.11
C ILE A 222 14.09 18.70 -9.21
N PRO A 223 14.66 18.81 -10.44
CA PRO A 223 14.12 19.72 -11.46
C PRO A 223 12.77 19.28 -12.04
N LEU A 224 12.27 18.10 -11.69
CA LEU A 224 11.05 17.50 -12.23
C LEU A 224 9.91 17.48 -11.20
N VAL A 225 10.14 18.00 -9.99
CA VAL A 225 9.24 17.89 -8.85
C VAL A 225 8.99 19.28 -8.28
N ASP A 226 7.75 19.53 -7.83
CA ASP A 226 7.36 20.82 -7.26
C ASP A 226 8.16 21.20 -5.99
N ASP A 227 8.36 22.50 -5.79
CA ASP A 227 9.11 23.07 -4.67
C ASP A 227 8.62 22.60 -3.28
N GLN A 228 7.31 22.43 -3.12
CA GLN A 228 6.72 21.93 -1.86
C GLN A 228 7.21 20.53 -1.52
N ILE A 229 7.33 19.67 -2.53
CA ILE A 229 7.72 18.27 -2.36
C ILE A 229 9.23 18.17 -2.12
N ILE A 230 10.01 19.07 -2.72
CA ILE A 230 11.44 19.19 -2.44
C ILE A 230 11.64 19.53 -0.97
N LEU A 231 10.93 20.54 -0.46
CA LEU A 231 11.02 20.98 0.93
C LEU A 231 10.58 19.88 1.91
N ASP A 232 9.44 19.23 1.66
CA ASP A 232 8.86 18.29 2.62
C ASP A 232 9.51 16.91 2.59
N ARG A 233 9.94 16.43 1.42
CA ARG A 233 10.34 15.02 1.23
C ARG A 233 11.82 14.82 0.91
N ILE A 234 12.46 15.76 0.21
CA ILE A 234 13.85 15.61 -0.23
C ILE A 234 14.82 16.22 0.78
N LEU A 235 14.55 17.46 1.23
CA LEU A 235 15.43 18.19 2.16
C LEU A 235 15.78 17.42 3.45
N PRO A 236 14.89 16.62 4.07
CA PRO A 236 15.25 15.86 5.28
C PRO A 236 16.35 14.80 5.08
N TYR A 237 16.72 14.50 3.83
CA TYR A 237 17.70 13.47 3.47
C TYR A 237 19.00 14.01 2.87
N VAL A 238 19.07 15.31 2.61
CA VAL A 238 20.24 16.03 2.06
C VAL A 238 20.98 16.72 3.19
#